data_AF-A0A2M7URI4-F1
#
_entry.id   AF-A0A2M7URI4-F1
#
_cell.length_a   1.000
_cell.length_b   1.000
_cell.length_c   1.000
_cell.angle_alpha   90.00
_cell.angle_beta   90.00
_cell.angle_gamma   90.00
#
_symmetry.space_group_name_H-M   'P 1'
#
loop_
_entity.id
_entity.type
_entity.pdbx_description
1 polymer ?
#
loop_
_entity_poly.entity_id
_entity_poly.type
_entity_poly.pdbx_seq_one_letter_code
_entity_poly.pdbx_strand_id
1 'polypeptide(L)'
;MAVYASLKMRVRYSLYSRSMLQKIIGINIGVIVLAALAAGGMRYVVHRETPQTPIANKQTPERSVPGTQTISQEYVTDNIVVTEPLPETSVTSPLTVKGLARGTWYFEASFPLVLTDWDGRIIAQGYAMALDDWMTENFVPFEGNLEFIKPENIGDFSKRGALILQKDNPSGLPEYDDAVEFTVYFADK
;
A
#
# COMPACT_ATOMS: atom_id res chain seq x y z
N MET A 1 24.38 -54.76 10.40
CA MET A 1 24.81 -53.42 9.92
C MET A 1 23.86 -53.06 8.75
N ALA A 2 22.61 -52.63 8.98
CA ALA A 2 22.18 -51.26 9.31
C ALA A 2 22.58 -50.29 8.17
N VAL A 3 21.74 -49.51 7.45
CA VAL A 3 20.44 -48.87 7.75
C VAL A 3 19.73 -48.43 6.43
N TYR A 4 18.42 -48.70 6.36
CA TYR A 4 17.24 -48.01 5.79
C TYR A 4 17.29 -47.04 4.57
N ALA A 5 16.54 -47.46 3.55
CA ALA A 5 15.49 -46.79 2.76
C ALA A 5 15.43 -45.25 2.65
N SER A 6 15.63 -44.74 1.42
CA SER A 6 15.30 -43.37 1.00
C SER A 6 13.90 -43.34 0.37
N LEU A 7 12.95 -42.68 1.04
CA LEU A 7 11.59 -42.42 0.57
C LEU A 7 11.63 -41.23 -0.40
N LYS A 8 11.50 -41.49 -1.71
CA LYS A 8 11.30 -40.44 -2.72
C LYS A 8 9.90 -39.83 -2.54
N MET A 9 9.80 -38.73 -1.80
CA MET A 9 8.58 -37.94 -1.72
C MET A 9 8.45 -37.09 -2.99
N ARG A 10 7.70 -37.61 -3.98
CA ARG A 10 7.20 -36.81 -5.11
C ARG A 10 6.06 -35.95 -4.61
N VAL A 11 6.36 -34.71 -4.25
CA VAL A 11 5.32 -33.71 -4.02
C VAL A 11 4.99 -33.08 -5.38
N ARG A 12 3.86 -33.50 -5.96
CA ARG A 12 3.20 -32.78 -7.04
C ARG A 12 2.33 -31.72 -6.39
N TYR A 13 2.73 -30.45 -6.42
CA TYR A 13 1.77 -29.37 -6.20
C TYR A 13 1.20 -28.91 -7.54
N SER A 14 -0.13 -28.96 -7.54
CA SER A 14 -1.06 -28.61 -8.60
C SER A 14 -0.75 -27.24 -9.20
N LEU A 15 -0.84 -27.18 -10.53
CA LEU A 15 -0.88 -25.95 -11.32
C LEU A 15 -1.97 -25.02 -10.77
N TYR A 16 -1.59 -23.97 -10.06
CA TYR A 16 -2.45 -22.80 -9.89
C TYR A 16 -2.53 -22.13 -11.26
N SER A 17 -3.60 -22.48 -11.96
CA SER A 17 -3.86 -22.17 -13.36
C SER A 17 -3.79 -20.66 -13.60
N ARG A 18 -2.97 -20.29 -14.59
CA ARG A 18 -2.81 -18.97 -15.23
C ARG A 18 -4.11 -18.43 -15.85
N SER A 19 -5.20 -18.35 -15.10
CA SER A 19 -6.54 -17.95 -15.59
C SER A 19 -7.15 -16.76 -14.87
N MET A 20 -6.40 -16.09 -13.98
CA MET A 20 -6.92 -15.00 -13.15
C MET A 20 -6.08 -13.71 -13.31
N LEU A 21 -5.62 -13.40 -14.52
CA LEU A 21 -4.84 -12.17 -14.77
C LEU A 21 -5.12 -11.47 -16.12
N GLN A 22 -6.32 -11.64 -16.69
CA GLN A 22 -6.72 -11.00 -17.97
C GLN A 22 -8.22 -10.60 -18.04
N LYS A 23 -8.89 -10.24 -16.93
CA LYS A 23 -10.32 -9.86 -16.97
C LYS A 23 -10.67 -8.44 -16.53
N ILE A 24 -9.69 -7.55 -16.43
CA ILE A 24 -9.97 -6.12 -16.26
C ILE A 24 -9.01 -5.36 -17.18
N ILE A 25 -9.45 -5.06 -18.39
CA ILE A 25 -9.12 -3.88 -19.23
C ILE A 25 -9.81 -4.15 -20.58
N GLY A 26 -10.89 -3.42 -20.85
CA GLY A 26 -11.66 -3.54 -22.08
C GLY A 26 -12.94 -2.72 -22.05
N ILE A 27 -12.89 -1.48 -21.56
CA ILE A 27 -13.99 -0.53 -21.76
C ILE A 27 -13.92 -0.03 -23.21
N ASN A 28 -14.94 -0.42 -23.99
CA ASN A 28 -15.17 0.00 -25.36
C ASN A 28 -15.22 1.53 -25.47
N ILE A 29 -14.23 2.15 -26.11
CA ILE A 29 -14.32 3.55 -26.56
C ILE A 29 -15.00 3.54 -27.93
N GLY A 30 -16.30 3.74 -27.92
CA GLY A 30 -17.09 4.00 -29.10
C GLY A 30 -18.27 4.88 -28.73
N VAL A 31 -18.45 5.98 -29.48
CA VAL A 31 -19.58 6.92 -29.49
C VAL A 31 -19.36 8.25 -28.74
N ILE A 32 -18.75 9.20 -29.47
CA ILE A 32 -19.35 10.46 -29.92
C ILE A 32 -19.93 11.40 -28.83
N VAL A 33 -19.27 12.56 -28.65
CA VAL A 33 -19.97 13.86 -28.61
C VAL A 33 -19.19 14.87 -29.45
N LEU A 34 -19.80 15.16 -30.60
CA LEU A 34 -19.56 16.32 -31.47
C LEU A 34 -20.26 17.55 -30.86
N ALA A 35 -19.72 18.74 -31.15
CA ALA A 35 -20.33 20.07 -31.02
C ALA A 35 -19.96 20.92 -29.79
N ALA A 36 -18.98 21.81 -29.96
CA ALA A 36 -19.14 23.21 -29.58
C ALA A 36 -18.34 24.08 -30.56
N LEU A 37 -19.09 24.89 -31.28
CA LEU A 37 -18.69 25.66 -32.45
C LEU A 37 -17.85 26.88 -32.10
N ALA A 38 -17.03 27.24 -33.09
CA ALA A 38 -16.43 28.55 -33.24
C ALA A 38 -17.47 29.68 -33.27
N ALA A 39 -17.22 30.71 -32.48
CA ALA A 39 -17.60 32.11 -32.72
C ALA A 39 -16.60 32.94 -31.89
N GLY A 40 -15.69 33.71 -32.49
CA GLY A 40 -16.01 34.97 -33.16
C GLY A 40 -15.69 36.10 -32.19
N GLY A 41 -14.55 36.77 -32.40
CA GLY A 41 -13.97 37.71 -31.43
C GLY A 41 -14.55 39.12 -31.41
N MET A 42 -14.06 39.94 -30.48
CA MET A 42 -13.98 41.40 -30.66
C MET A 42 -12.93 42.01 -29.72
N ARG A 43 -12.23 43.03 -30.25
CA ARG A 43 -11.04 43.68 -29.69
C ARG A 43 -11.35 44.93 -28.85
N TYR A 44 -10.44 45.19 -27.92
CA TYR A 44 -9.92 46.47 -27.41
C TYR A 44 -10.89 47.49 -26.79
N VAL A 45 -10.63 47.85 -25.52
CA VAL A 45 -10.40 49.25 -25.15
C VAL A 45 -9.20 49.33 -24.21
N VAL A 46 -8.25 50.19 -24.59
CA VAL A 46 -7.00 50.53 -23.92
C VAL A 46 -7.18 51.86 -23.18
N HIS A 47 -6.68 51.88 -21.94
CA HIS A 47 -6.28 52.99 -21.05
C HIS A 47 -7.25 54.12 -20.70
N ARG A 48 -7.45 54.29 -19.38
CA ARG A 48 -7.52 55.60 -18.73
C ARG A 48 -6.62 55.59 -17.49
N GLU A 49 -5.89 56.68 -17.33
CA GLU A 49 -4.74 56.88 -16.45
C GLU A 49 -5.08 56.77 -14.95
N THR A 50 -4.08 56.33 -14.17
CA THR A 50 -4.00 56.35 -12.71
C THR A 50 -3.91 57.77 -12.14
N PRO A 51 -4.74 58.13 -11.14
CA PRO A 51 -4.38 59.11 -10.12
C PRO A 51 -3.93 58.41 -8.82
N GLN A 52 -2.77 58.79 -8.29
CA GLN A 52 -2.26 58.29 -7.01
C GLN A 52 -3.01 58.88 -5.80
N THR A 53 -3.33 57.98 -4.86
CA THR A 53 -3.63 58.01 -3.41
C THR A 53 -3.87 59.33 -2.64
N PRO A 54 -4.76 59.26 -1.63
CA PRO A 54 -4.27 59.16 -0.24
C PRO A 54 -4.86 58.00 0.56
N ILE A 55 -4.08 57.61 1.57
CA ILE A 55 -4.09 56.39 2.38
C ILE A 55 -5.43 56.19 3.12
N ALA A 56 -6.05 55.02 2.93
CA ALA A 56 -7.13 54.52 3.78
C ALA A 56 -6.85 53.06 4.16
N ASN A 57 -6.47 52.88 5.43
CA ASN A 57 -6.26 51.61 6.10
C ASN A 57 -7.48 50.69 5.91
N LYS A 58 -7.30 49.60 5.15
CA LYS A 58 -8.19 48.45 5.18
C LYS A 58 -7.32 47.21 5.34
N GLN A 59 -7.38 46.66 6.55
CA GLN A 59 -7.08 45.25 6.79
C GLN A 59 -7.94 44.43 5.83
N THR A 60 -7.29 43.87 4.82
CA THR A 60 -7.80 42.72 4.10
C THR A 60 -7.81 41.57 5.10
N PRO A 61 -8.92 40.83 5.28
CA PRO A 61 -8.86 39.57 5.99
C PRO A 61 -7.90 38.68 5.21
N GLU A 62 -6.73 38.46 5.79
CA GLU A 62 -5.77 37.47 5.35
C GLU A 62 -6.55 36.16 5.26
N ARG A 63 -6.87 35.75 4.03
CA ARG A 63 -7.44 34.44 3.76
C ARG A 63 -6.33 33.48 4.15
N SER A 64 -6.37 33.02 5.39
CA SER A 64 -5.57 31.92 5.90
C SER A 64 -5.81 30.76 4.94
N VAL A 65 -4.88 30.57 4.00
CA VAL A 65 -4.69 29.29 3.34
C VAL A 65 -4.37 28.35 4.50
N PRO A 66 -5.25 27.40 4.87
CA PRO A 66 -4.88 26.41 5.86
C PRO A 66 -3.66 25.70 5.30
N GLY A 67 -2.55 25.77 6.03
CA GLY A 67 -1.28 25.23 5.60
C GLY A 67 -1.44 23.80 5.12
N THR A 68 -0.79 23.49 4.01
CA THR A 68 -0.47 22.13 3.60
C THR A 68 0.13 21.41 4.80
N GLN A 69 -0.66 20.56 5.46
CA GLN A 69 -0.12 19.61 6.41
C GLN A 69 0.59 18.54 5.59
N THR A 70 1.92 18.61 5.50
CA THR A 70 2.74 17.46 5.13
C THR A 70 2.65 16.47 6.30
N ILE A 71 1.60 15.65 6.32
CA ILE A 71 1.48 14.54 7.28
C ILE A 71 2.31 13.40 6.71
N SER A 72 3.59 13.38 7.06
CA SER A 72 4.29 12.12 7.22
C SER A 72 3.62 11.32 8.33
N GLN A 73 3.76 10.00 8.27
CA GLN A 73 3.48 8.99 9.29
C GLN A 73 2.11 8.31 9.11
N GLU A 74 2.16 7.00 8.80
CA GLU A 74 1.07 5.99 8.72
C GLU A 74 0.50 5.68 7.32
N TYR A 75 0.45 4.38 7.01
CA TYR A 75 -0.30 3.82 5.88
C TYR A 75 -1.64 3.32 6.40
N VAL A 76 -2.73 3.93 5.94
CA VAL A 76 -4.07 3.75 6.51
C VAL A 76 -5.02 3.19 5.46
N THR A 77 -5.71 2.12 5.83
CA THR A 77 -6.91 1.60 5.16
C THR A 77 -8.07 1.54 6.16
N ASP A 78 -9.25 1.13 5.72
CA ASP A 78 -10.43 1.05 6.58
C ASP A 78 -10.26 0.07 7.77
N ASN A 79 -9.40 -0.95 7.59
CA ASN A 79 -9.22 -2.05 8.53
C ASN A 79 -7.81 -2.15 9.13
N ILE A 80 -6.81 -1.52 8.50
CA ILE A 80 -5.40 -1.61 8.90
C ILE A 80 -4.76 -0.23 8.91
N VAL A 81 -3.97 0.03 9.95
CA VAL A 81 -3.04 1.15 10.05
C VAL A 81 -1.65 0.56 10.24
N VAL A 82 -0.70 0.87 9.37
CA VAL A 82 0.70 0.46 9.54
C VAL A 82 1.53 1.64 9.99
N THR A 83 2.17 1.49 11.14
CA THR A 83 3.05 2.50 11.75
C THR A 83 4.52 2.22 11.47
N GLU A 84 4.89 0.95 11.27
CA GLU A 84 6.26 0.53 10.98
C GLU A 84 6.25 -0.77 10.15
N PRO A 85 7.04 -0.87 9.06
CA PRO A 85 7.64 0.21 8.29
C PRO A 85 6.57 1.02 7.53
N LEU A 86 6.90 2.25 7.12
CA LEU A 86 6.03 3.02 6.22
C LEU A 86 6.29 2.65 4.75
N PRO A 87 5.32 2.89 3.84
CA PRO A 87 5.51 2.68 2.42
C PRO A 87 6.74 3.42 1.87
N GLU A 88 7.38 2.80 0.88
CA GLU A 88 8.55 3.33 0.18
C GLU A 88 9.77 3.59 1.09
N THR A 89 9.79 3.01 2.30
CA THR A 89 10.95 3.12 3.21
C THR A 89 11.95 2.00 3.01
N SER A 90 13.19 2.24 3.47
CA SER A 90 14.24 1.24 3.47
C SER A 90 14.18 0.36 4.72
N VAL A 91 14.27 -0.95 4.55
CA VAL A 91 14.17 -1.98 5.59
C VAL A 91 15.42 -2.85 5.66
N THR A 92 15.73 -3.34 6.85
CA THR A 92 16.81 -4.31 7.12
C THR A 92 16.25 -5.52 7.85
N SER A 93 17.03 -6.60 7.93
CA SER A 93 16.63 -7.85 8.60
C SER A 93 17.19 -7.91 10.03
N PRO A 94 16.41 -8.26 11.07
CA PRO A 94 14.99 -8.57 11.01
C PRO A 94 14.13 -7.32 10.75
N LEU A 95 13.05 -7.49 10.00
CA LEU A 95 12.03 -6.46 9.76
C LEU A 95 10.94 -6.57 10.81
N THR A 96 10.85 -5.57 11.68
CA THR A 96 9.73 -5.41 12.60
C THR A 96 8.57 -4.70 11.90
N VAL A 97 7.36 -5.25 12.05
CA VAL A 97 6.12 -4.72 11.48
C VAL A 97 5.15 -4.42 12.62
N LYS A 98 4.66 -3.17 12.71
CA LYS A 98 3.75 -2.70 13.76
C LYS A 98 2.63 -1.87 13.18
N GLY A 99 1.52 -1.87 13.91
CA GLY A 99 0.37 -1.07 13.53
C GLY A 99 -0.86 -1.41 14.34
N LEU A 100 -2.02 -1.07 13.78
CA LEU A 100 -3.34 -1.38 14.30
C LEU A 100 -4.14 -2.13 13.25
N ALA A 101 -4.85 -3.18 13.65
CA ALA A 101 -5.79 -3.90 12.79
C ALA A 101 -7.15 -3.96 13.48
N ARG A 102 -8.25 -3.92 12.73
CA ARG A 102 -9.56 -4.25 13.31
C ARG A 102 -9.55 -5.68 13.84
N GLY A 103 -10.22 -5.94 14.97
CA GLY A 103 -10.25 -7.29 15.54
C GLY A 103 -10.73 -8.39 14.56
N THR A 104 -11.56 -8.03 13.58
CA THR A 104 -11.99 -8.92 12.48
C THR A 104 -10.88 -9.37 11.53
N TRP A 105 -9.69 -8.76 11.57
CA TRP A 105 -8.53 -9.16 10.78
C TRP A 105 -7.77 -10.35 11.37
N TYR A 106 -7.94 -10.60 12.68
CA TYR A 106 -7.24 -11.65 13.39
C TYR A 106 -8.04 -12.95 13.39
N PHE A 107 -7.31 -14.06 13.37
CA PHE A 107 -7.79 -15.35 13.81
C PHE A 107 -6.76 -15.94 14.78
N GLU A 108 -7.24 -16.51 15.89
CA GLU A 108 -6.37 -16.98 16.98
C GLU A 108 -5.34 -15.92 17.44
N ALA A 109 -5.77 -14.65 17.52
CA ALA A 109 -4.94 -13.49 17.89
C ALA A 109 -3.77 -13.18 16.92
N SER A 110 -3.81 -13.68 15.68
CA SER A 110 -2.75 -13.46 14.71
C SER A 110 -3.25 -13.24 13.29
N PHE A 111 -2.39 -12.75 12.41
CA PHE A 111 -2.61 -12.77 10.96
C PHE A 111 -1.30 -12.84 10.16
N PRO A 112 -1.32 -13.33 8.91
CA PRO A 112 -0.09 -13.55 8.14
C PRO A 112 0.62 -12.27 7.67
N LEU A 113 1.95 -12.33 7.71
CA LEU A 113 2.87 -11.36 7.09
C LEU A 113 3.67 -12.05 5.99
N VAL A 114 3.78 -11.42 4.83
CA VAL A 114 4.56 -11.90 3.70
C VAL A 114 5.45 -10.78 3.16
N LEU A 115 6.73 -11.08 2.96
CA LEU A 115 7.67 -10.19 2.29
C LEU A 115 8.15 -10.85 0.99
N THR A 116 8.05 -10.10 -0.10
CA THR A 116 8.47 -10.52 -1.44
C THR A 116 9.63 -9.69 -1.95
N ASP A 117 10.41 -10.24 -2.88
CA ASP A 117 11.35 -9.46 -3.69
C ASP A 117 10.65 -8.79 -4.89
N TRP A 118 11.45 -8.13 -5.72
CA TRP A 118 10.99 -7.40 -6.91
C TRP A 118 10.29 -8.26 -7.98
N ASP A 119 10.51 -9.59 -7.99
CA ASP A 119 9.92 -10.56 -8.92
C ASP A 119 8.69 -11.26 -8.29
N GLY A 120 8.28 -10.82 -7.09
CA GLY A 120 7.18 -11.41 -6.34
C GLY A 120 7.53 -12.74 -5.68
N ARG A 121 8.82 -13.13 -5.64
CA ARG A 121 9.25 -14.31 -4.91
C ARG A 121 9.17 -14.01 -3.42
N ILE A 122 8.49 -14.88 -2.68
CA ILE A 122 8.44 -14.82 -1.22
C ILE A 122 9.84 -15.07 -0.65
N ILE A 123 10.35 -14.11 0.12
CA ILE A 123 11.67 -14.17 0.78
C ILE A 123 11.57 -14.28 2.30
N ALA A 124 10.41 -13.93 2.89
CA ALA A 124 10.09 -14.21 4.28
C ALA A 124 8.57 -14.32 4.49
N GLN A 125 8.19 -15.11 5.48
CA GLN A 125 6.81 -15.23 5.97
C GLN A 125 6.84 -15.29 7.49
N GLY A 126 5.79 -14.77 8.12
CA GLY A 126 5.63 -14.78 9.56
C GLY A 126 4.21 -14.38 9.94
N TYR A 127 4.02 -14.02 11.20
CA TYR A 127 2.74 -13.60 11.72
C TYR A 127 2.90 -12.30 12.50
N ALA A 128 1.89 -11.44 12.41
CA ALA A 128 1.67 -10.37 13.36
C ALA A 128 0.75 -10.88 14.46
N MET A 129 1.11 -10.62 15.71
CA MET A 129 0.34 -11.00 16.89
C MET A 129 -0.40 -9.78 17.44
N ALA A 130 -1.65 -9.95 17.84
CA ALA A 130 -2.38 -8.96 18.61
C ALA A 130 -1.68 -8.73 19.96
N LEU A 131 -1.59 -7.46 20.37
CA LEU A 131 -1.01 -7.06 21.66
C LEU A 131 -2.08 -6.73 22.72
N ASP A 132 -3.35 -6.79 22.34
CA ASP A 132 -4.51 -6.59 23.21
C ASP A 132 -5.66 -7.53 22.80
N ASP A 133 -6.81 -7.45 23.48
CA ASP A 133 -8.00 -8.24 23.17
C ASP A 133 -8.50 -7.98 21.73
N TRP A 134 -8.41 -9.03 20.92
CA TRP A 134 -8.71 -8.98 19.48
C TRP A 134 -10.16 -9.31 19.15
N MET A 135 -10.95 -9.86 20.10
CA MET A 135 -12.33 -10.25 19.84
C MET A 135 -13.29 -9.05 19.85
N THR A 136 -12.96 -8.02 19.07
CA THR A 136 -13.67 -6.75 18.99
C THR A 136 -13.78 -6.26 17.54
N GLU A 137 -14.60 -5.23 17.29
CA GLU A 137 -14.64 -4.53 15.99
C GLU A 137 -13.70 -3.32 15.95
N ASN A 138 -13.02 -3.03 17.06
CA ASN A 138 -12.13 -1.89 17.22
C ASN A 138 -10.74 -2.17 16.65
N PHE A 139 -9.96 -1.11 16.50
CA PHE A 139 -8.53 -1.22 16.21
C PHE A 139 -7.78 -1.77 17.41
N VAL A 140 -6.96 -2.78 17.15
CA VAL A 140 -6.15 -3.53 18.12
C VAL A 140 -4.70 -3.45 17.66
N PRO A 141 -3.75 -3.15 18.55
CA PRO A 141 -2.34 -3.10 18.19
C PRO A 141 -1.79 -4.48 17.81
N PHE A 142 -0.90 -4.51 16.83
CA PHE A 142 -0.15 -5.70 16.46
C PHE A 142 1.35 -5.45 16.36
N GLU A 143 2.11 -6.53 16.51
CA GLU A 143 3.53 -6.59 16.19
C GLU A 143 3.91 -7.94 15.57
N GLY A 144 4.78 -7.92 14.58
CA GLY A 144 5.36 -9.11 13.96
C GLY A 144 6.80 -8.87 13.53
N ASN A 145 7.55 -9.95 13.32
CA ASN A 145 8.93 -9.88 12.86
C ASN A 145 9.16 -10.83 11.67
N LEU A 146 9.89 -10.35 10.67
CA LEU A 146 10.27 -11.11 9.48
C LEU A 146 11.80 -11.17 9.38
N GLU A 147 12.35 -12.37 9.47
CA GLU A 147 13.75 -12.62 9.16
C GLU A 147 13.89 -12.91 7.66
N PHE A 148 14.72 -12.13 6.97
CA PHE A 148 14.99 -12.33 5.54
C PHE A 148 16.47 -12.17 5.20
N ILE A 149 16.87 -12.72 4.06
CA ILE A 149 18.17 -12.45 3.43
C ILE A 149 17.93 -11.38 2.37
N LYS A 150 18.72 -10.30 2.41
CA LYS A 150 18.64 -9.22 1.41
C LYS A 150 18.78 -9.81 -0.01
N PRO A 151 17.82 -9.56 -0.93
CA PRO A 151 17.93 -10.00 -2.32
C PRO A 151 19.16 -9.41 -3.02
N GLU A 152 19.66 -10.13 -4.02
CA GLU A 152 20.80 -9.67 -4.82
C GLU A 152 20.47 -8.37 -5.57
N ASN A 153 21.41 -7.42 -5.53
CA ASN A 153 21.29 -6.17 -6.26
C ASN A 153 21.80 -6.36 -7.70
N ILE A 154 20.87 -6.65 -8.62
CA ILE A 154 21.11 -6.79 -10.06
C ILE A 154 20.67 -5.54 -10.85
N GLY A 155 20.22 -4.49 -10.16
CA GLY A 155 19.77 -3.23 -10.73
C GLY A 155 18.86 -2.46 -9.76
N ASP A 156 18.55 -1.20 -10.08
CA ASP A 156 17.71 -0.36 -9.19
C ASP A 156 16.31 -0.96 -8.92
N PHE A 157 15.76 -1.69 -9.89
CA PHE A 157 14.50 -2.38 -9.74
C PHE A 157 14.56 -3.54 -8.72
N SER A 158 15.72 -4.16 -8.50
CA SER A 158 15.83 -5.32 -7.61
C SER A 158 16.02 -4.95 -6.13
N LYS A 159 16.14 -3.64 -5.86
CA LYS A 159 16.21 -3.09 -4.50
C LYS A 159 14.85 -3.02 -3.81
N ARG A 160 13.75 -3.16 -4.55
CA ARG A 160 12.39 -3.08 -3.99
C ARG A 160 11.83 -4.48 -3.70
N GLY A 161 10.86 -4.51 -2.80
CA GLY A 161 9.99 -5.65 -2.54
C GLY A 161 8.61 -5.17 -2.12
N ALA A 162 7.69 -6.10 -1.90
CA ALA A 162 6.38 -5.81 -1.34
C ALA A 162 6.24 -6.46 0.04
N LEU A 163 5.83 -5.65 1.02
CA LEU A 163 5.34 -6.13 2.31
C LEU A 163 3.83 -6.25 2.21
N ILE A 164 3.32 -7.44 2.55
CA ILE A 164 1.92 -7.81 2.43
C ILE A 164 1.44 -8.27 3.81
N LEU A 165 0.40 -7.63 4.32
CA LEU A 165 -0.33 -8.06 5.51
C LEU A 165 -1.64 -8.67 4.99
N GLN A 166 -1.91 -9.92 5.34
CA GLN A 166 -3.10 -10.63 4.91
C GLN A 166 -4.03 -10.78 6.09
N LYS A 167 -5.33 -10.56 5.89
CA LYS A 167 -6.34 -10.93 6.87
C LYS A 167 -6.33 -12.44 7.04
N ASP A 168 -6.40 -12.93 8.28
CA ASP A 168 -6.54 -14.35 8.48
C ASP A 168 -7.98 -14.79 8.20
N ASN A 169 -8.14 -15.66 7.20
CA ASN A 169 -9.43 -16.15 6.73
C ASN A 169 -9.48 -17.68 6.86
N PRO A 170 -9.84 -18.23 8.04
CA PRO A 170 -9.88 -19.67 8.27
C PRO A 170 -10.92 -20.40 7.40
N SER A 171 -11.89 -19.68 6.83
CA SER A 171 -12.90 -20.28 5.94
C SER A 171 -12.35 -20.62 4.55
N GLY A 172 -11.29 -19.93 4.11
CA GLY A 172 -10.74 -20.02 2.77
C GLY A 172 -11.65 -19.52 1.65
N LEU A 173 -12.77 -18.86 1.98
CA LEU A 173 -13.69 -18.30 0.97
C LEU A 173 -13.19 -16.92 0.51
N PRO A 174 -13.06 -16.68 -0.81
CA PRO A 174 -12.49 -15.43 -1.34
C PRO A 174 -13.24 -14.15 -0.94
N GLU A 175 -14.54 -14.26 -0.62
CA GLU A 175 -15.37 -13.13 -0.18
C GLU A 175 -14.96 -12.56 1.19
N TYR A 176 -14.18 -13.30 1.98
CA TYR A 176 -13.65 -12.87 3.28
C TYR A 176 -12.15 -12.54 3.25
N ASP A 177 -11.49 -12.70 2.10
CA ASP A 177 -10.10 -12.32 1.91
C ASP A 177 -9.96 -10.79 1.92
N ASP A 178 -8.92 -10.30 2.60
CA ASP A 178 -8.52 -8.90 2.59
C ASP A 178 -7.00 -8.86 2.74
N ALA A 179 -6.36 -7.87 2.14
CA ALA A 179 -4.92 -7.70 2.20
C ALA A 179 -4.52 -6.25 1.98
N VAL A 180 -3.44 -5.83 2.63
CA VAL A 180 -2.76 -4.58 2.30
C VAL A 180 -1.35 -4.89 1.82
N GLU A 181 -0.95 -4.22 0.75
CA GLU A 181 0.34 -4.39 0.11
C GLU A 181 0.97 -3.02 -0.16
N PHE A 182 2.25 -2.88 0.17
CA PHE A 182 3.01 -1.67 -0.17
C PHE A 182 4.49 -1.97 -0.39
N THR A 183 5.12 -1.10 -1.19
CA THR A 183 6.55 -1.21 -1.52
C THR A 183 7.43 -0.91 -0.31
N VAL A 184 8.52 -1.66 -0.19
CA VAL A 184 9.67 -1.36 0.67
C VAL A 184 10.98 -1.51 -0.13
N TYR A 185 12.07 -0.94 0.37
CA TYR A 185 13.40 -1.05 -0.24
C TYR A 185 14.39 -1.77 0.68
N PHE A 186 15.26 -2.62 0.15
CA PHE A 186 16.21 -3.37 0.97
C PHE A 186 17.51 -2.59 1.18
N ALA A 187 17.81 -2.24 2.44
CA ALA A 187 19.06 -1.59 2.83
C ALA A 187 20.12 -2.60 3.31
N ASP A 188 21.38 -2.16 3.26
CA ASP A 188 22.48 -2.86 3.94
C ASP A 188 22.40 -2.63 5.47
N LYS A 189 23.00 -3.54 6.24
CA LYS A 189 23.17 -3.37 7.68
C LYS A 189 24.30 -2.40 8.01
#